data_AF-A0A3L7NI76-F1
#
_entry.id   AF-A0A3L7NI76-F1
#
_cell.length_a   1.000
_cell.length_b   1.000
_cell.length_c   1.000
_cell.angle_alpha   90.00
_cell.angle_beta   90.00
_cell.angle_gamma   90.00
#
_symmetry.space_group_name_H-M   'P 1'
#
loop_
_entity.id
_entity.type
_entity.pdbx_description
1 polymer ?
#
loop_
_entity_poly.entity_id
_entity_poly.type
_entity_poly.pdbx_seq_one_letter_code
_entity_poly.pdbx_strand_id
1 'polypeptide(L)'
;MSFRKVWIVATLLLLLPGCALFATNENKSAQVSPGFPWSRKTVAEEVDTTPTLKMARLEASIVSRPVNDARVRQYVWEELDESGLMSPDVRQHLNDRGFRVGVAGSSTPWALQSLARESVIAHRPDNAQPLSDSVNTTSVGPSFSLMQGGHSLVEVQSQLDGRTLPLKQLPELATTRDHTGLRCVVELSVKELNDDWVLLNVLPQIHTGAATTRLSITGASEQLPVRQNVISLYEHQFTVKLLAGEIAVIGRNESSEWNLGRIFFQPEAGSSGSEKLLMIRMVGVDRLKGKSDPSFRLDAYEQ
;
A
#
# COMPACT_ATOMS: atom_id res chain seq x y z
N MET A 1 59.44 7.93 -1.78
CA MET A 1 59.05 9.34 -1.55
C MET A 1 57.65 9.36 -0.98
N SER A 2 57.51 9.88 0.24
CA SER A 2 56.32 9.81 1.10
C SER A 2 55.50 11.09 0.93
N PHE A 3 54.22 10.99 0.58
CA PHE A 3 53.28 12.10 0.60
C PHE A 3 52.26 11.91 1.72
N ARG A 4 52.28 12.88 2.65
CA ARG A 4 51.51 12.93 3.89
C ARG A 4 50.04 13.27 3.63
N LYS A 5 49.15 12.55 4.31
CA LYS A 5 47.72 12.86 4.46
C LYS A 5 47.56 14.02 5.46
N VAL A 6 46.83 15.06 5.07
CA VAL A 6 46.36 16.12 5.98
C VAL A 6 44.88 15.88 6.25
N TRP A 7 44.56 15.57 7.50
CA TRP A 7 43.19 15.52 8.02
C TRP A 7 42.80 16.93 8.47
N ILE A 8 41.71 17.47 7.93
CA ILE A 8 41.05 18.66 8.48
C ILE A 8 39.79 18.17 9.19
N VAL A 9 39.86 18.21 10.53
CA VAL A 9 38.73 17.99 11.42
C VAL A 9 38.03 19.33 11.61
N ALA A 10 36.83 19.49 11.05
CA ALA A 10 35.97 20.65 11.30
C ALA A 10 34.90 20.25 12.32
N THR A 11 35.23 20.44 13.60
CA THR A 11 34.31 20.28 14.73
C THR A 11 33.44 21.54 14.83
N LEU A 12 32.23 21.53 14.27
CA LEU A 12 31.27 22.61 14.45
C LEU A 12 30.32 22.25 15.61
N LEU A 13 30.65 22.77 16.80
CA LEU A 13 29.83 22.79 18.00
C LEU A 13 28.78 23.92 17.87
N LEU A 14 27.50 23.56 17.72
CA LEU A 14 26.38 24.48 17.95
C LEU A 14 25.44 23.87 18.98
N LEU A 15 25.72 24.18 20.25
CA LEU A 15 24.82 24.02 21.39
C LEU A 15 24.06 25.34 21.56
N LEU A 16 22.73 25.32 21.39
CA LEU A 16 21.85 26.36 21.91
C LEU A 16 20.58 25.71 22.49
N PRO A 17 20.36 25.79 23.81
CA PRO A 17 19.06 25.58 24.45
C PRO A 17 18.36 26.92 24.74
N GLY A 18 17.05 27.00 24.45
CA GLY A 18 16.17 28.13 24.77
C GLY A 18 15.09 28.25 23.68
N CYS A 19 13.78 28.20 23.94
CA CYS A 19 13.06 28.95 24.96
C CYS A 19 11.92 28.11 25.59
N ALA A 20 11.94 27.98 26.92
CA ALA A 20 10.73 27.79 27.72
C ALA A 20 10.37 29.16 28.29
N LEU A 21 9.28 29.74 27.81
CA LEU A 21 8.74 31.00 28.32
C LEU A 21 7.23 30.91 28.20
N PHE A 22 6.54 30.70 29.32
CA PHE A 22 5.34 31.44 29.77
C PHE A 22 4.83 30.79 31.06
N ALA A 23 5.26 31.40 32.16
CA ALA A 23 4.77 31.16 33.50
C ALA A 23 3.61 32.13 33.80
N THR A 24 2.60 31.59 34.48
CA THR A 24 1.85 32.15 35.64
C THR A 24 1.43 33.62 35.66
N ASN A 25 0.11 33.82 35.82
CA ASN A 25 -0.48 34.82 36.71
C ASN A 25 -1.80 34.23 37.25
N GLU A 26 -1.83 33.67 38.46
CA GLU A 26 -2.08 34.30 39.76
C GLU A 26 -3.42 35.06 39.92
N ASN A 27 -4.21 34.49 40.84
CA ASN A 27 -5.10 35.11 41.82
C ASN A 27 -6.22 36.06 41.40
N LYS A 28 -7.46 35.57 41.54
CA LYS A 28 -8.47 36.24 42.37
C LYS A 28 -9.23 35.21 43.21
N SER A 29 -8.99 35.28 44.51
CA SER A 29 -9.87 34.80 45.57
C SER A 29 -11.15 35.64 45.60
N ALA A 30 -12.31 35.00 45.73
CA ALA A 30 -13.38 35.42 46.65
C ALA A 30 -14.58 34.46 46.60
N GLN A 31 -15.03 34.15 47.82
CA GLN A 31 -16.38 33.76 48.22
C GLN A 31 -16.90 32.35 47.92
N VAL A 32 -16.61 31.51 48.91
CA VAL A 32 -17.50 30.48 49.43
C VAL A 32 -18.90 31.07 49.69
N SER A 33 -19.91 30.45 49.09
CA SER A 33 -21.30 30.48 49.55
C SER A 33 -21.78 29.04 49.68
N PRO A 34 -22.28 28.59 50.84
CA PRO A 34 -22.91 27.29 50.98
C PRO A 34 -24.39 27.44 50.64
N GLY A 35 -24.79 26.94 49.47
CA GLY A 35 -26.16 26.95 49.00
C GLY A 35 -26.53 25.62 48.36
N PHE A 36 -27.30 24.86 49.12
CA PHE A 36 -28.01 23.59 48.91
C PHE A 36 -28.06 22.91 47.52
N PRO A 37 -28.19 21.56 47.54
CA PRO A 37 -28.02 20.67 46.40
C PRO A 37 -29.32 20.55 45.59
N TRP A 38 -29.18 20.18 44.31
CA TRP A 38 -29.98 19.18 43.58
C TRP A 38 -30.02 19.49 42.08
N SER A 39 -29.84 18.42 41.30
CA SER A 39 -30.11 18.31 39.87
C SER A 39 -29.12 18.96 38.92
N ARG A 40 -27.85 18.55 39.03
CA ARG A 40 -26.99 18.49 37.84
C ARG A 40 -27.52 17.31 37.01
N LYS A 41 -28.30 17.62 35.97
CA LYS A 41 -28.70 16.68 34.93
C LYS A 41 -27.42 16.21 34.26
N THR A 42 -26.82 15.14 34.76
CA THR A 42 -25.77 14.40 34.08
C THR A 42 -26.41 13.90 32.80
N VAL A 43 -26.15 14.59 31.69
CA VAL A 43 -26.33 14.02 30.37
C VAL A 43 -25.35 12.86 30.36
N ALA A 44 -25.86 11.67 30.70
CA ALA A 44 -25.15 10.45 30.47
C ALA A 44 -24.88 10.44 28.98
N GLU A 45 -23.63 10.71 28.61
CA GLU A 45 -23.10 10.39 27.30
C GLU A 45 -23.31 8.88 27.17
N GLU A 46 -24.40 8.52 26.50
CA GLU A 46 -24.75 7.15 26.19
C GLU A 46 -23.61 6.65 25.31
N VAL A 47 -22.64 6.00 25.96
CA VAL A 47 -21.52 5.35 25.27
C VAL A 47 -22.17 4.29 24.40
N ASP A 48 -22.33 4.62 23.12
CA ASP A 48 -22.76 3.70 22.07
C ASP A 48 -21.72 2.58 22.01
N THR A 49 -21.94 1.53 22.81
CA THR A 49 -21.08 0.34 22.93
C THR A 49 -21.24 -0.60 21.74
N THR A 50 -21.95 -0.18 20.68
CA THR A 50 -22.08 -1.01 19.49
C THR A 50 -20.70 -1.25 18.88
N PRO A 51 -20.30 -2.51 18.66
CA PRO A 51 -19.00 -2.81 18.09
C PRO A 51 -18.93 -2.21 16.67
N THR A 52 -18.03 -1.26 16.48
CA THR A 52 -17.75 -0.67 15.18
C THR A 52 -16.52 -1.31 14.56
N LEU A 53 -16.69 -1.87 13.37
CA LEU A 53 -15.61 -2.47 12.60
C LEU A 53 -15.15 -1.48 11.53
N LYS A 54 -13.85 -1.19 11.51
CA LYS A 54 -13.24 -0.27 10.54
C LYS A 54 -12.61 -1.06 9.39
N MET A 55 -12.79 -0.57 8.16
CA MET A 55 -12.18 -1.15 6.97
C MET A 55 -11.56 -0.06 6.11
N ALA A 56 -10.32 -0.24 5.69
CA ALA A 56 -9.71 0.60 4.66
C ALA A 56 -10.30 0.24 3.29
N ARG A 57 -10.86 1.22 2.58
CA ARG A 57 -11.29 1.06 1.19
C ARG A 57 -10.16 1.51 0.27
N LEU A 58 -9.64 0.58 -0.51
CA LEU A 58 -8.52 0.77 -1.42
C LEU A 58 -8.98 0.61 -2.86
N GLU A 59 -8.31 1.28 -3.80
CA GLU A 59 -8.34 0.98 -5.22
C GLU A 59 -6.94 0.62 -5.69
N ALA A 60 -6.81 -0.40 -6.53
CA ALA A 60 -5.53 -0.76 -7.14
C ALA A 60 -5.66 -0.81 -8.66
N SER A 61 -4.64 -0.35 -9.37
CA SER A 61 -4.59 -0.37 -10.83
C SER A 61 -3.19 -0.58 -11.34
N ILE A 62 -3.11 -1.22 -12.50
CA ILE A 62 -1.85 -1.47 -13.19
C ILE A 62 -1.90 -0.72 -14.51
N VAL A 63 -1.05 0.28 -14.62
CA VAL A 63 -0.87 1.03 -15.86
C VAL A 63 0.29 0.40 -16.62
N SER A 64 0.13 0.22 -17.93
CA SER A 64 1.22 -0.17 -18.82
C SER A 64 1.51 0.97 -19.80
N ARG A 65 2.80 1.26 -20.06
CA ARG A 65 3.23 2.23 -21.07
C ARG A 65 4.38 1.69 -21.91
N PRO A 66 4.68 2.23 -23.09
CA PRO A 66 5.88 1.85 -23.83
C PRO A 66 7.17 2.20 -23.07
N VAL A 67 8.16 1.31 -23.07
CA VAL A 67 9.47 1.48 -22.42
C VAL A 67 10.25 2.67 -22.99
N ASN A 68 10.00 3.02 -24.25
CA ASN A 68 10.69 4.10 -24.97
C ASN A 68 10.19 5.50 -24.60
N ASP A 69 9.09 5.62 -23.84
CA ASP A 69 8.59 6.92 -23.39
C ASP A 69 9.23 7.34 -22.05
N ALA A 70 10.49 7.78 -22.14
CA ALA A 70 11.24 8.27 -20.99
C ALA A 70 10.67 9.56 -20.39
N ARG A 71 9.95 10.37 -21.18
CA ARG A 71 9.41 11.66 -20.70
C ARG A 71 8.25 11.45 -19.75
N VAL A 72 7.30 10.58 -20.11
CA VAL A 72 6.19 10.23 -19.21
C VAL A 72 6.71 9.57 -17.94
N ARG A 73 7.80 8.78 -18.02
CA ARG A 73 8.51 8.26 -16.83
C ARG A 73 8.97 9.39 -15.92
N GLN A 74 9.69 10.35 -16.48
CA GLN A 74 10.24 11.46 -15.72
C GLN A 74 9.12 12.29 -15.07
N TYR A 75 8.09 12.68 -15.82
CA TYR A 75 6.98 13.49 -15.28
C TYR A 75 6.22 12.79 -14.16
N VAL A 76 5.97 11.49 -14.27
CA VAL A 76 5.32 10.74 -13.18
C VAL A 76 6.13 10.81 -11.91
N TRP A 77 7.44 10.54 -11.98
CA TRP A 77 8.27 10.48 -10.78
C TRP A 77 8.63 11.86 -10.21
N GLU A 78 8.65 12.91 -11.02
CA GLU A 78 8.85 14.29 -10.54
C GLU A 78 7.66 14.82 -9.73
N GLU A 79 6.45 14.30 -9.96
CA GLU A 79 5.24 14.70 -9.24
C GLU A 79 4.98 13.87 -7.97
N LEU A 80 5.82 12.86 -7.71
CA LEU A 80 5.68 11.96 -6.56
C LEU A 80 6.61 12.36 -5.43
N ASP A 81 6.10 12.31 -4.20
CA ASP A 81 6.94 12.42 -3.02
C ASP A 81 7.55 11.06 -2.67
N GLU A 82 8.87 10.95 -2.86
CA GLU A 82 9.66 9.79 -2.41
C GLU A 82 10.25 10.02 -1.01
N SER A 83 10.18 11.24 -0.51
CA SER A 83 10.64 11.63 0.83
C SER A 83 9.60 11.25 1.88
N GLY A 84 10.03 10.99 3.11
CA GLY A 84 9.09 10.74 4.22
C GLY A 84 8.34 9.40 4.23
N LEU A 85 8.34 8.63 3.13
CA LEU A 85 7.66 7.32 3.07
C LEU A 85 8.33 6.25 3.95
N MET A 86 9.66 6.26 3.94
CA MET A 86 10.50 5.26 4.59
C MET A 86 11.88 5.87 4.88
N SER A 87 12.66 5.17 5.70
CA SER A 87 14.03 5.57 5.98
C SER A 87 14.89 5.57 4.70
N PRO A 88 15.92 6.41 4.61
CA PRO A 88 16.83 6.43 3.47
C PRO A 88 17.43 5.05 3.16
N ASP A 89 17.75 4.27 4.18
CA ASP A 89 18.34 2.93 4.03
C ASP A 89 17.38 1.95 3.34
N VAL A 90 16.10 1.96 3.73
CA VAL A 90 15.07 1.11 3.10
C VAL A 90 14.83 1.54 1.66
N ARG A 91 14.77 2.86 1.40
CA ARG A 91 14.62 3.39 0.04
C ARG A 91 15.79 2.98 -0.85
N GLN A 92 17.02 3.15 -0.36
CA GLN A 92 18.21 2.76 -1.09
C GLN A 92 18.21 1.25 -1.36
N HIS A 93 17.85 0.44 -0.36
CA HIS A 93 17.72 -1.00 -0.54
C HIS A 93 16.70 -1.38 -1.62
N LEU A 94 15.51 -0.78 -1.62
CA LEU A 94 14.51 -1.00 -2.67
C LEU A 94 15.03 -0.58 -4.05
N ASN A 95 15.67 0.59 -4.14
CA ASN A 95 16.23 1.12 -5.38
C ASN A 95 17.32 0.20 -5.95
N ASP A 96 18.20 -0.34 -5.10
CA ASP A 96 19.25 -1.30 -5.47
C ASP A 96 18.65 -2.62 -5.99
N ARG A 97 17.46 -2.97 -5.52
CA ARG A 97 16.69 -4.15 -5.98
C ARG A 97 15.75 -3.86 -7.15
N GLY A 98 15.75 -2.62 -7.64
CA GLY A 98 14.99 -2.19 -8.81
C GLY A 98 13.56 -1.75 -8.52
N PHE A 99 13.16 -1.60 -7.26
CA PHE A 99 11.85 -1.05 -6.88
C PHE A 99 11.97 0.45 -6.61
N ARG A 100 11.05 1.24 -7.16
CA ARG A 100 10.88 2.66 -6.84
C ARG A 100 9.48 2.88 -6.29
N VAL A 101 9.38 3.67 -5.24
CA VAL A 101 8.12 3.92 -4.52
C VAL A 101 7.98 5.41 -4.26
N GLY A 102 6.84 5.97 -4.63
CA GLY A 102 6.49 7.37 -4.38
C GLY A 102 5.02 7.49 -4.00
N VAL A 103 4.64 8.58 -3.34
CA VAL A 103 3.24 8.88 -3.02
C VAL A 103 2.84 10.19 -3.67
N ALA A 104 1.66 10.20 -4.28
CA ALA A 104 0.98 11.41 -4.67
C ALA A 104 -0.03 11.82 -3.60
N GLY A 105 -0.21 13.14 -3.43
CA GLY A 105 -1.25 13.70 -2.59
C GLY A 105 -2.67 13.35 -3.07
N SER A 106 -3.69 13.89 -2.38
CA SER A 106 -5.11 13.56 -2.63
C SER A 106 -5.61 13.91 -4.03
N SER A 107 -4.96 14.86 -4.72
CA SER A 107 -5.19 15.14 -6.14
C SER A 107 -4.23 14.29 -6.98
N THR A 108 -4.77 13.36 -7.76
CA THR A 108 -3.98 12.55 -8.69
C THR A 108 -3.25 13.47 -9.68
N PRO A 109 -1.92 13.44 -9.77
CA PRO A 109 -1.16 14.23 -10.72
C PRO A 109 -1.54 13.90 -12.17
N TRP A 110 -1.45 14.87 -13.09
CA TRP A 110 -1.99 14.74 -14.44
C TRP A 110 -1.32 13.58 -15.21
N ALA A 111 -0.03 13.35 -14.97
CA ALA A 111 0.72 12.28 -15.61
C ALA A 111 0.14 10.91 -15.23
N LEU A 112 -0.20 10.72 -13.94
CA LEU A 112 -0.87 9.51 -13.45
C LEU A 112 -2.32 9.39 -13.96
N GLN A 113 -3.06 10.49 -14.03
CA GLN A 113 -4.44 10.47 -14.56
C GLN A 113 -4.47 10.06 -16.03
N SER A 114 -3.55 10.59 -16.84
CA SER A 114 -3.47 10.29 -18.27
C SER A 114 -3.18 8.80 -18.49
N LEU A 115 -2.22 8.28 -17.73
CA LEU A 115 -1.87 6.87 -17.68
C LEU A 115 -3.02 5.95 -17.23
N ALA A 116 -3.75 6.34 -16.19
CA ALA A 116 -4.92 5.57 -15.73
C ALA A 116 -6.06 5.56 -16.76
N ARG A 117 -6.28 6.67 -17.49
CA ARG A 117 -7.28 6.72 -18.57
C ARG A 117 -6.90 5.80 -19.73
N GLU A 118 -5.63 5.82 -20.14
CA GLU A 118 -5.13 4.94 -21.19
C GLU A 118 -5.26 3.46 -20.81
N SER A 119 -4.98 3.10 -19.55
CA SER A 119 -5.11 1.71 -19.09
C SER A 119 -6.57 1.23 -19.14
N VAL A 120 -7.53 2.07 -18.73
CA VAL A 120 -8.96 1.76 -18.81
C VAL A 120 -9.40 1.56 -20.26
N ILE A 121 -8.91 2.37 -21.19
CA ILE A 121 -9.21 2.22 -22.63
C ILE A 121 -8.62 0.92 -23.17
N ALA A 122 -7.38 0.59 -22.80
CA ALA A 122 -6.70 -0.62 -23.29
C ALA A 122 -7.33 -1.94 -22.79
N HIS A 123 -7.95 -1.95 -21.61
CA HIS A 123 -8.60 -3.14 -21.04
C HIS A 123 -10.09 -3.24 -21.38
N ARG A 124 -10.59 -2.37 -22.26
CA ARG A 124 -11.99 -2.33 -22.63
C ARG A 124 -12.31 -3.39 -23.69
N PRO A 125 -13.32 -4.25 -23.48
CA PRO A 125 -13.78 -5.16 -24.53
C PRO A 125 -14.46 -4.38 -25.66
N ASP A 126 -14.26 -4.80 -26.91
CA ASP A 126 -14.74 -4.14 -28.15
C ASP A 126 -16.26 -3.83 -28.17
N ASN A 127 -17.06 -4.45 -27.29
CA ASN A 127 -18.51 -4.31 -27.24
C ASN A 127 -19.05 -3.38 -26.12
N ALA A 128 -18.22 -2.61 -25.43
CA ALA A 128 -18.70 -1.71 -24.37
C ALA A 128 -19.23 -0.36 -24.92
N GLN A 129 -20.36 0.13 -24.37
CA GLN A 129 -20.98 1.44 -24.70
C GLN A 129 -20.07 2.63 -24.36
N PRO A 130 -20.03 3.72 -25.18
CA PRO A 130 -19.13 4.86 -25.00
C PRO A 130 -19.17 5.39 -23.57
N LEU A 131 -17.98 5.69 -23.01
CA LEU A 131 -17.86 6.35 -21.71
C LEU A 131 -18.66 7.66 -21.78
N SER A 132 -19.71 7.79 -20.98
CA SER A 132 -20.31 9.09 -20.74
C SER A 132 -19.25 10.00 -20.11
N ASP A 133 -19.11 11.22 -20.62
CA ASP A 133 -18.24 12.30 -20.13
C ASP A 133 -18.62 12.80 -18.72
N SER A 134 -18.93 11.91 -17.77
CA SER A 134 -19.04 12.27 -16.36
C SER A 134 -17.64 12.45 -15.78
N VAL A 135 -17.01 13.55 -16.19
CA VAL A 135 -15.83 14.16 -15.60
C VAL A 135 -16.11 14.36 -14.12
N ASN A 136 -15.59 13.45 -13.27
CA ASN A 136 -15.17 13.70 -11.88
C ASN A 136 -14.80 12.43 -11.10
N THR A 137 -15.07 11.23 -11.60
CA THR A 137 -14.62 10.00 -10.91
C THR A 137 -13.18 9.66 -11.30
N THR A 138 -12.24 10.20 -10.52
CA THR A 138 -10.80 9.87 -10.49
C THR A 138 -10.53 8.44 -10.00
N SER A 139 -11.39 7.48 -10.32
CA SER A 139 -11.16 6.09 -9.94
C SER A 139 -9.93 5.59 -10.68
N VAL A 140 -9.00 5.01 -9.92
CA VAL A 140 -7.74 4.53 -10.48
C VAL A 140 -7.90 3.09 -10.98
N GLY A 141 -8.79 2.29 -10.35
CA GLY A 141 -9.04 0.89 -10.69
C GLY A 141 -10.11 0.24 -9.79
N PRO A 142 -10.24 -1.11 -9.81
CA PRO A 142 -11.18 -1.84 -8.95
C PRO A 142 -10.94 -1.54 -7.46
N SER A 143 -12.05 -1.35 -6.73
CA SER A 143 -12.02 -1.10 -5.28
C SER A 143 -12.20 -2.38 -4.47
N PHE A 144 -11.48 -2.50 -3.36
CA PHE A 144 -11.61 -3.58 -2.38
C PHE A 144 -11.44 -3.03 -0.97
N SER A 145 -11.97 -3.74 0.03
CA SER A 145 -11.93 -3.31 1.43
C SER A 145 -11.10 -4.28 2.28
N LEU A 146 -10.24 -3.73 3.14
CA LEU A 146 -9.39 -4.49 4.04
C LEU A 146 -9.62 -4.09 5.50
N MET A 147 -9.85 -5.08 6.35
CA MET A 147 -9.80 -4.91 7.80
C MET A 147 -8.36 -4.83 8.29
N GLN A 148 -8.14 -4.31 9.51
CA GLN A 148 -6.84 -4.42 10.17
C GLN A 148 -6.42 -5.89 10.32
N GLY A 149 -5.19 -6.22 9.93
CA GLY A 149 -4.70 -7.59 9.83
C GLY A 149 -5.17 -8.37 8.59
N GLY A 150 -6.13 -7.84 7.84
CA GLY A 150 -6.55 -8.39 6.55
C GLY A 150 -5.53 -8.13 5.45
N HIS A 151 -5.60 -8.92 4.39
CA HIS A 151 -4.73 -8.79 3.22
C HIS A 151 -5.48 -9.02 1.90
N SER A 152 -4.94 -8.48 0.81
CA SER A 152 -5.38 -8.70 -0.57
C SER A 152 -4.16 -8.93 -1.47
N LEU A 153 -4.35 -9.61 -2.59
CA LEU A 153 -3.31 -9.92 -3.56
C LEU A 153 -3.58 -9.16 -4.85
N VAL A 154 -2.57 -8.44 -5.34
CA VAL A 154 -2.62 -7.71 -6.62
C VAL A 154 -1.62 -8.33 -7.58
N GLU A 155 -2.10 -8.96 -8.65
CA GLU A 155 -1.26 -9.56 -9.69
C GLU A 155 -0.72 -8.47 -10.63
N VAL A 156 0.57 -8.14 -10.54
CA VAL A 156 1.22 -7.09 -11.36
C VAL A 156 1.59 -7.62 -12.75
N GLN A 157 2.07 -8.85 -12.80
CA GLN A 157 2.53 -9.48 -14.03
C GLN A 157 2.29 -10.99 -14.00
N SER A 158 1.89 -11.53 -15.14
CA SER A 158 1.66 -12.95 -15.33
C SER A 158 2.25 -13.42 -16.65
N GLN A 159 2.24 -14.75 -16.83
CA GLN A 159 2.75 -15.42 -18.03
C GLN A 159 4.26 -15.18 -18.25
N LEU A 160 5.02 -15.06 -17.16
CA LEU A 160 6.48 -15.01 -17.21
C LEU A 160 7.04 -16.35 -17.68
N ASP A 161 8.03 -16.32 -18.57
CA ASP A 161 8.76 -17.52 -18.96
C ASP A 161 9.84 -17.83 -17.90
N GLY A 162 9.79 -19.00 -17.28
CA GLY A 162 10.80 -19.39 -16.29
C GLY A 162 12.20 -19.60 -16.89
N ARG A 163 12.31 -19.79 -18.21
CA ARG A 163 13.59 -20.08 -18.90
C ARG A 163 14.48 -18.86 -19.08
N THR A 164 13.87 -17.69 -19.09
CA THR A 164 14.52 -16.41 -19.33
C THR A 164 14.91 -15.69 -18.03
N LEU A 165 14.29 -16.09 -16.91
CA LEU A 165 14.64 -15.58 -15.60
C LEU A 165 16.05 -16.03 -15.20
N PRO A 166 16.91 -15.10 -14.72
CA PRO A 166 18.23 -15.47 -14.25
C PRO A 166 18.13 -16.07 -12.84
N LEU A 167 17.89 -17.38 -12.78
CA LEU A 167 17.73 -18.15 -11.54
C LEU A 167 18.93 -18.00 -10.58
N LYS A 168 20.12 -17.69 -11.09
CA LYS A 168 21.31 -17.42 -10.25
C LYS A 168 21.13 -16.21 -9.33
N GLN A 169 20.32 -15.24 -9.74
CA GLN A 169 20.05 -14.02 -8.98
C GLN A 169 18.77 -14.12 -8.14
N LEU A 170 18.00 -15.21 -8.31
CA LEU A 170 16.82 -15.57 -7.52
C LEU A 170 16.99 -16.99 -6.94
N PRO A 171 17.85 -17.18 -5.94
CA PRO A 171 18.12 -18.50 -5.37
C PRO A 171 16.85 -19.16 -4.84
N GLU A 172 15.93 -18.40 -4.25
CA GLU A 172 14.64 -18.89 -3.77
C GLU A 172 13.82 -19.55 -4.89
N LEU A 173 13.79 -18.92 -6.07
CA LEU A 173 13.12 -19.48 -7.24
C LEU A 173 13.87 -20.71 -7.78
N ALA A 174 15.20 -20.71 -7.76
CA ALA A 174 16.02 -21.83 -8.21
C ALA A 174 15.78 -23.14 -7.41
N THR A 175 15.33 -23.03 -6.15
CA THR A 175 14.97 -24.21 -5.34
C THR A 175 13.64 -24.84 -5.72
N THR A 176 12.79 -24.10 -6.45
CA THR A 176 11.46 -24.55 -6.83
C THR A 176 11.55 -25.49 -8.03
N ARG A 177 10.85 -26.63 -7.99
CA ARG A 177 10.87 -27.62 -9.08
C ARG A 177 10.03 -27.21 -10.29
N ASP A 178 9.03 -26.36 -10.07
CA ASP A 178 8.08 -25.92 -11.08
C ASP A 178 8.24 -24.42 -11.35
N HIS A 179 8.63 -24.09 -12.58
CA HIS A 179 8.76 -22.72 -13.08
C HIS A 179 7.67 -22.38 -14.11
N THR A 180 6.60 -23.18 -14.19
CA THR A 180 5.46 -22.88 -15.05
C THR A 180 4.51 -21.91 -14.35
N GLY A 181 3.73 -21.15 -15.13
CA GLY A 181 2.70 -20.26 -14.60
C GLY A 181 3.23 -19.18 -13.65
N LEU A 182 4.42 -18.65 -13.94
CA LEU A 182 5.06 -17.65 -13.11
C LEU A 182 4.28 -16.33 -13.12
N ARG A 183 4.05 -15.81 -11.91
CA ARG A 183 3.30 -14.57 -11.68
C ARG A 183 3.98 -13.75 -10.60
N CYS A 184 4.05 -12.44 -10.83
CA CYS A 184 4.46 -11.46 -9.86
C CYS A 184 3.21 -10.87 -9.20
N VAL A 185 3.11 -11.06 -7.90
CA VAL A 185 1.98 -10.64 -7.08
C VAL A 185 2.50 -9.73 -5.98
N VAL A 186 1.72 -8.72 -5.63
CA VAL A 186 1.98 -7.87 -4.47
C VAL A 186 0.89 -8.14 -3.45
N GLU A 187 1.28 -8.63 -2.27
CA GLU A 187 0.39 -8.73 -1.13
C GLU A 187 0.31 -7.37 -0.43
N LEU A 188 -0.91 -6.90 -0.22
CA LEU A 188 -1.23 -5.69 0.51
C LEU A 188 -1.92 -6.07 1.80
N SER A 189 -1.30 -5.76 2.95
CA SER A 189 -1.87 -6.02 4.27
C SER A 189 -1.99 -4.74 5.10
N VAL A 190 -3.06 -4.64 5.90
CA VAL A 190 -3.28 -3.47 6.77
C VAL A 190 -2.60 -3.71 8.10
N LYS A 191 -1.48 -3.01 8.34
CA LYS A 191 -0.74 -3.09 9.61
C LYS A 191 -1.43 -2.26 10.70
N GLU A 192 -1.78 -1.02 10.36
CA GLU A 192 -2.48 -0.09 11.25
C GLU A 192 -3.59 0.63 10.46
N LEU A 193 -4.73 0.83 11.12
CA LEU A 193 -5.89 1.49 10.54
C LEU A 193 -6.40 2.56 11.51
N ASN A 194 -6.45 3.80 11.03
CA ASN A 194 -7.04 4.92 11.76
C ASN A 194 -8.30 5.42 11.03
N ASP A 195 -8.80 6.60 11.38
CA ASP A 195 -9.98 7.19 10.75
C ASP A 195 -9.68 7.82 9.39
N ASP A 196 -8.50 8.44 9.24
CA ASP A 196 -8.14 9.21 8.03
C ASP A 196 -6.96 8.61 7.26
N TRP A 197 -6.30 7.59 7.81
CA TRP A 197 -5.13 6.97 7.20
C TRP A 197 -5.03 5.47 7.47
N VAL A 198 -4.26 4.82 6.61
CA VAL A 198 -3.90 3.41 6.70
C VAL A 198 -2.38 3.26 6.57
N LEU A 199 -1.78 2.42 7.40
CA LEU A 199 -0.41 1.95 7.21
C LEU A 199 -0.48 0.60 6.50
N LEU A 200 -0.22 0.62 5.21
CA LEU A 200 -0.17 -0.58 4.39
C LEU A 200 1.21 -1.19 4.47
N ASN A 201 1.23 -2.50 4.60
CA ASN A 201 2.38 -3.33 4.37
C ASN A 201 2.30 -3.92 2.96
N VAL A 202 3.38 -3.77 2.20
CA VAL A 202 3.48 -4.18 0.82
C VAL A 202 4.55 -5.26 0.74
N LEU A 203 4.16 -6.47 0.33
CA LEU A 203 5.06 -7.62 0.24
C LEU A 203 5.05 -8.17 -1.20
N PRO A 204 6.15 -7.99 -1.95
CA PRO A 204 6.30 -8.64 -3.24
C PRO A 204 6.38 -10.17 -3.10
N GLN A 205 5.71 -10.88 -3.99
CA GLN A 205 5.66 -12.33 -4.05
C GLN A 205 5.81 -12.83 -5.48
N ILE A 206 6.50 -13.95 -5.64
CA ILE A 206 6.53 -14.69 -6.90
C ILE A 206 5.73 -15.97 -6.69
N HIS A 207 4.69 -16.15 -7.48
CA HIS A 207 3.90 -17.36 -7.44
C HIS A 207 4.24 -18.26 -8.63
N THR A 208 4.34 -19.56 -8.40
CA THR A 208 4.66 -20.57 -9.44
C THR A 208 3.70 -21.75 -9.39
N GLY A 209 3.49 -22.37 -10.55
CA GLY A 209 2.59 -23.50 -10.74
C GLY A 209 1.13 -23.08 -10.98
N ALA A 210 0.32 -24.06 -11.38
CA ALA A 210 -1.10 -23.85 -11.62
C ALA A 210 -1.85 -23.58 -10.31
N ALA A 211 -2.69 -22.54 -10.29
CA ALA A 211 -3.62 -22.29 -9.19
C ALA A 211 -4.68 -23.41 -9.14
N THR A 212 -4.37 -24.51 -8.46
CA THR A 212 -5.30 -25.64 -8.32
C THR A 212 -6.07 -25.49 -7.02
N THR A 213 -7.34 -25.14 -7.10
CA THR A 213 -8.26 -25.16 -5.96
C THR A 213 -8.50 -26.60 -5.52
N ARG A 214 -8.06 -27.00 -4.32
CA ARG A 214 -8.42 -28.29 -3.72
C ARG A 214 -9.32 -28.05 -2.50
N LEU A 215 -10.37 -28.87 -2.34
CA LEU A 215 -11.18 -28.91 -1.11
C LEU A 215 -10.32 -29.46 0.03
N SER A 216 -10.04 -28.64 1.04
CA SER A 216 -9.63 -29.13 2.36
C SER A 216 -10.72 -28.80 3.36
N ILE A 217 -11.26 -29.85 3.98
CA ILE A 217 -12.22 -29.73 5.07
C ILE A 217 -11.42 -29.53 6.36
N THR A 218 -11.17 -28.26 6.70
CA THR A 218 -10.61 -27.88 8.01
C THR A 218 -11.38 -26.67 8.51
N GLY A 219 -12.34 -26.94 9.42
CA GLY A 219 -12.94 -26.03 10.40
C GLY A 219 -13.39 -24.62 9.96
N ALA A 220 -14.72 -24.41 9.96
CA ALA A 220 -15.50 -23.15 10.01
C ALA A 220 -15.25 -22.05 8.94
N SER A 221 -14.18 -22.10 8.15
CA SER A 221 -14.06 -21.31 6.92
C SER A 221 -13.59 -22.20 5.78
N GLU A 222 -14.52 -22.58 4.90
CA GLU A 222 -14.22 -23.29 3.67
C GLU A 222 -13.41 -22.39 2.72
N GLN A 223 -12.09 -22.36 2.89
CA GLN A 223 -11.18 -21.86 1.86
C GLN A 223 -10.47 -23.05 1.23
N LEU A 224 -10.66 -23.22 -0.08
CA LEU A 224 -9.94 -24.21 -0.89
C LEU A 224 -8.45 -23.84 -0.89
N PRO A 225 -7.52 -24.59 -0.25
CA PRO A 225 -6.11 -24.29 -0.39
C PRO A 225 -5.70 -24.43 -1.84
N VAL A 226 -5.30 -23.30 -2.43
CA VAL A 226 -4.61 -23.30 -3.72
C VAL A 226 -3.20 -23.82 -3.44
N ARG A 227 -2.86 -25.00 -3.95
CA ARG A 227 -1.46 -25.46 -3.98
C ARG A 227 -0.73 -24.68 -5.06
N GLN A 228 -0.20 -23.52 -4.69
CA GLN A 228 0.72 -22.73 -5.49
C GLN A 228 2.01 -22.57 -4.68
N ASN A 229 3.17 -22.63 -5.35
CA ASN A 229 4.41 -22.29 -4.66
C ASN A 229 4.46 -20.76 -4.58
N VAL A 230 4.49 -20.23 -3.37
CA VAL A 230 4.58 -18.80 -3.12
C VAL A 230 5.94 -18.51 -2.52
N ILE A 231 6.71 -17.67 -3.20
CA ILE A 231 8.01 -17.18 -2.76
C ILE A 231 7.79 -15.75 -2.30
N SER A 232 7.80 -15.55 -0.98
CA SER A 232 7.64 -14.24 -0.35
C SER A 232 8.98 -13.54 -0.23
N LEU A 233 9.09 -12.37 -0.84
CA LEU A 233 10.34 -11.62 -0.94
C LEU A 233 10.47 -10.65 0.24
N TYR A 234 10.61 -11.19 1.46
CA TYR A 234 10.58 -10.40 2.70
C TYR A 234 11.64 -9.30 2.77
N GLU A 235 12.80 -9.48 2.13
CA GLU A 235 13.83 -8.43 2.02
C GLU A 235 13.33 -7.17 1.28
N HIS A 236 12.30 -7.32 0.44
CA HIS A 236 11.73 -6.27 -0.39
C HIS A 236 10.39 -5.76 0.17
N GLN A 237 10.04 -6.18 1.38
CA GLN A 237 8.86 -5.71 2.08
C GLN A 237 9.06 -4.28 2.53
N PHE A 238 8.03 -3.45 2.38
CA PHE A 238 8.03 -2.08 2.89
C PHE A 238 6.65 -1.67 3.35
N THR A 239 6.59 -0.60 4.13
CA THR A 239 5.33 -0.01 4.57
C THR A 239 5.13 1.35 3.94
N VAL A 240 3.89 1.67 3.59
CA VAL A 240 3.48 2.99 3.11
C VAL A 240 2.29 3.47 3.91
N LYS A 241 2.38 4.69 4.43
CA LYS A 241 1.25 5.37 5.06
C LYS A 241 0.51 6.15 3.97
N LEU A 242 -0.81 5.95 3.90
CA LEU A 242 -1.68 6.65 2.96
C LEU A 242 -2.83 7.32 3.73
N LEU A 243 -3.02 8.61 3.50
CA LEU A 243 -4.21 9.37 3.85
C LEU A 243 -5.32 9.13 2.83
N ALA A 244 -6.56 9.45 3.20
CA ALA A 244 -7.68 9.45 2.26
C ALA A 244 -7.38 10.32 1.02
N GLY A 245 -7.55 9.72 -0.15
CA GLY A 245 -7.27 10.29 -1.46
C GLY A 245 -5.85 10.06 -1.98
N GLU A 246 -4.86 9.80 -1.11
CA GLU A 246 -3.46 9.62 -1.52
C GLU A 246 -3.25 8.32 -2.31
N ILE A 247 -2.20 8.33 -3.14
CA ILE A 247 -1.89 7.24 -4.06
C ILE A 247 -0.43 6.83 -3.89
N ALA A 248 -0.18 5.60 -3.45
CA ALA A 248 1.13 4.98 -3.58
C ALA A 248 1.33 4.51 -5.02
N VAL A 249 2.48 4.85 -5.59
CA VAL A 249 2.92 4.39 -6.91
C VAL A 249 4.17 3.55 -6.71
N ILE A 250 4.12 2.32 -7.21
CA ILE A 250 5.21 1.36 -7.16
C ILE A 250 5.58 1.03 -8.60
N GLY A 251 6.87 1.10 -8.90
CA GLY A 251 7.37 0.79 -10.23
C GLY A 251 8.83 0.37 -10.21
N ARG A 252 9.40 0.37 -11.41
CA ARG A 252 10.80 0.02 -11.63
C ARG A 252 11.71 1.22 -11.36
N ASN A 253 12.81 0.99 -10.64
CA ASN A 253 13.97 1.86 -10.65
C ASN A 253 14.87 1.51 -11.85
N GLU A 254 15.29 2.51 -12.61
CA GLU A 254 16.05 2.30 -13.84
C GLU A 254 17.50 1.90 -13.53
N SER A 255 17.90 0.73 -14.01
CA SER A 255 19.27 0.23 -13.95
C SER A 255 19.59 -0.57 -15.21
N SER A 256 20.85 -0.51 -15.64
CA SER A 256 21.39 -1.30 -16.75
C SER A 256 21.60 -2.76 -16.37
N GLU A 257 21.77 -3.05 -15.09
CA GLU A 257 21.93 -4.41 -14.58
C GLU A 257 20.57 -5.08 -14.32
N TRP A 258 20.56 -6.40 -14.35
CA TRP A 258 19.37 -7.15 -13.98
C TRP A 258 19.00 -6.87 -12.52
N ASN A 259 17.70 -6.72 -12.26
CA ASN A 259 17.14 -6.55 -10.91
C ASN A 259 15.73 -7.13 -10.84
N LEU A 260 15.23 -7.28 -9.61
CA LEU A 260 13.93 -7.90 -9.36
C LEU A 260 12.76 -7.03 -9.84
N GLY A 261 12.89 -5.70 -9.70
CA GLY A 261 11.88 -4.76 -10.21
C GLY A 261 11.60 -4.91 -11.70
N ARG A 262 12.60 -5.32 -12.49
CA ARG A 262 12.42 -5.65 -13.91
C ARG A 262 11.41 -6.77 -14.13
N ILE A 263 11.41 -7.81 -13.31
CA ILE A 263 10.49 -8.95 -13.47
C ILE A 263 9.05 -8.56 -13.11
N PHE A 264 8.88 -7.67 -12.13
CA PHE A 264 7.57 -7.19 -11.70
C PHE A 264 6.96 -6.17 -12.67
N PHE A 265 7.78 -5.29 -13.23
CA PHE A 265 7.30 -4.09 -13.92
C PHE A 265 7.75 -3.96 -15.37
N GLN A 266 8.48 -4.94 -15.92
CA GLN A 266 8.86 -4.95 -17.33
C GLN A 266 8.53 -6.31 -17.95
N PRO A 267 7.44 -6.42 -18.73
CA PRO A 267 7.20 -7.58 -19.57
C PRO A 267 8.40 -7.97 -20.41
N GLU A 268 8.58 -9.27 -20.53
CA GLU A 268 9.66 -9.86 -21.28
C GLU A 268 9.51 -9.62 -22.78
N ALA A 269 10.64 -9.45 -23.47
CA ALA A 269 10.71 -8.98 -24.85
C ALA A 269 9.92 -9.87 -25.82
N GLY A 270 9.01 -9.26 -26.59
CA GLY A 270 8.24 -9.91 -27.65
C GLY A 270 6.99 -9.11 -28.05
N SER A 271 6.37 -8.43 -27.09
CA SER A 271 5.46 -7.30 -27.35
C SER A 271 6.26 -6.00 -27.31
N SER A 272 5.80 -4.95 -28.00
CA SER A 272 6.35 -3.59 -27.89
C SER A 272 6.64 -3.26 -26.43
N GLY A 273 7.91 -3.31 -26.03
CA GLY A 273 8.31 -3.43 -24.63
C GLY A 273 7.54 -2.41 -23.79
N SER A 274 6.69 -2.89 -22.89
CA SER A 274 5.94 -2.03 -22.00
C SER A 274 6.54 -2.06 -20.59
N GLU A 275 6.37 -0.99 -19.85
CA GLU A 275 6.73 -0.85 -18.45
C GLU A 275 5.44 -0.63 -17.69
N LYS A 276 5.31 -1.30 -16.55
CA LYS A 276 4.14 -1.26 -15.70
C LYS A 276 4.38 -0.39 -14.47
N LEU A 277 3.32 0.23 -13.98
CA LEU A 277 3.26 0.91 -12.69
C LEU A 277 2.05 0.36 -11.92
N LEU A 278 2.25 0.04 -10.66
CA LEU A 278 1.17 -0.31 -9.73
C LEU A 278 0.78 0.95 -8.96
N MET A 279 -0.47 1.36 -9.07
CA MET A 279 -1.06 2.46 -8.32
C MET A 279 -2.01 1.90 -7.26
N ILE A 280 -1.88 2.35 -6.02
CA ILE A 280 -2.73 1.96 -4.89
C ILE A 280 -3.24 3.24 -4.24
N ARG A 281 -4.55 3.48 -4.36
CA ARG A 281 -5.21 4.65 -3.77
C ARG A 281 -5.94 4.25 -2.50
N MET A 282 -5.77 5.05 -1.45
CA MET A 282 -6.66 4.99 -0.29
C MET A 282 -7.90 5.85 -0.57
N VAL A 283 -9.07 5.24 -0.68
CA VAL A 283 -10.32 5.98 -0.93
C VAL A 283 -10.87 6.58 0.36
N GLY A 284 -10.82 5.81 1.46
CA GLY A 284 -11.35 6.22 2.75
C GLY A 284 -11.48 5.04 3.71
N VAL A 285 -12.00 5.31 4.91
CA VAL A 285 -12.23 4.28 5.93
C VAL A 285 -13.72 4.11 6.14
N ASP A 286 -14.22 2.92 5.85
CA ASP A 286 -15.61 2.55 6.10
C ASP A 286 -15.78 2.08 7.55
N ARG A 287 -16.89 2.50 8.17
CA ARG A 287 -17.29 2.07 9.52
C ARG A 287 -18.56 1.22 9.42
N LEU A 288 -18.42 -0.07 9.70
CA LEU A 288 -19.56 -0.97 9.83
C LEU A 288 -19.97 -1.04 11.29
N LYS A 289 -21.19 -0.58 11.59
CA LYS A 289 -21.80 -0.79 12.91
C LYS A 289 -22.43 -2.18 12.93
N GLY A 290 -21.97 -3.03 13.84
CA GLY A 290 -22.62 -4.30 14.12
C GLY A 290 -24.01 -4.04 14.71
N LYS A 291 -25.05 -4.52 14.05
CA LYS A 291 -26.38 -4.57 14.66
C LYS A 291 -26.44 -5.85 15.48
N SER A 292 -26.31 -5.75 16.80
CA SER A 292 -26.66 -6.87 17.68
C SER A 292 -28.14 -7.15 17.47
N ASP A 293 -28.47 -8.38 17.07
CA ASP A 293 -29.86 -8.83 17.05
C ASP A 293 -30.24 -9.23 18.48
N PRO A 294 -31.06 -8.44 19.19
CA PRO A 294 -31.46 -8.77 20.56
C PRO A 294 -32.33 -10.03 20.62
N SER A 295 -32.79 -10.56 19.49
CA SER A 295 -33.53 -11.82 19.42
C SER A 295 -32.65 -13.07 19.46
N PHE A 296 -31.32 -12.94 19.32
CA PHE A 296 -30.39 -14.07 19.42
C PHE A 296 -30.20 -14.48 20.89
N ARG A 297 -31.05 -15.40 21.37
CA ARG A 297 -30.91 -16.04 22.69
C ARG A 297 -30.17 -17.37 22.55
N LEU A 298 -29.01 -17.50 23.20
CA LEU A 298 -28.25 -18.76 23.25
C LEU A 298 -29.00 -19.88 23.99
N ASP A 299 -29.97 -19.52 24.84
CA ASP A 299 -30.72 -20.45 25.70
C ASP A 299 -31.65 -21.42 24.92
N ALA A 300 -31.82 -21.23 23.60
CA ALA A 300 -32.73 -22.04 22.79
C ALA A 300 -32.14 -23.42 22.37
N TYR A 301 -30.87 -23.69 22.67
CA TYR A 301 -30.18 -24.93 22.26
C TYR A 301 -29.78 -25.85 23.42
N GLU A 302 -30.15 -25.53 24.67
CA GLU A 302 -29.96 -26.43 25.83
C GLU A 302 -31.23 -27.26 26.13
N GLN A 303 -31.70 -28.07 25.16
CA GLN A 303 -32.71 -29.11 25.39
C GLN A 303 -32.24 -30.47 24.89
#